data_AF-A0A7J4TQJ6-F1
#
_entry.id   AF-A0A7J4TQJ6-F1
#
_cell.length_a   1.000
_cell.length_b   1.000
_cell.length_c   1.000
_cell.angle_alpha   90.00
_cell.angle_beta   90.00
_cell.angle_gamma   90.00
#
_symmetry.space_group_name_H-M   'P 1'
#
loop_
_entity.id
_entity.type
_entity.pdbx_description
1 polymer ?
#
loop_
_entity_poly.entity_id
_entity_poly.type
_entity_poly.pdbx_seq_one_letter_code
_entity_poly.pdbx_strand_id
1 'polypeptide(L)'
;MIGFGYAGEAGLMNPLAGLILGGMGWAMIIVATGTPWTDGLGVDNSKISDELKWSANALRWFIVVGWIIYPLGYLFSPEVSIIDAGTEGELWMGIAYNIADMINKIGFGVVAWMGAKKAAEAIAE
;
A
#
# COMPACT_ATOMS: atom_id res chain seq x y z
N MET A 1 -3.82 -3.39 10.24
CA MET A 1 -2.59 -3.32 9.43
C MET A 1 -1.50 -2.56 10.18
N ILE A 2 -1.54 -1.23 10.23
CA ILE A 2 -0.45 -0.38 10.77
C ILE A 2 -0.12 -0.73 12.23
N GLY A 3 -1.11 -0.86 13.11
CA GLY A 3 -0.88 -1.16 14.52
C GLY A 3 -0.17 -2.50 14.77
N PHE A 4 -0.38 -3.51 13.93
CA PHE A 4 0.30 -4.81 14.05
C PHE A 4 1.76 -4.74 13.60
N GLY A 5 2.04 -4.00 12.51
CA GLY A 5 3.41 -3.73 12.09
C GLY A 5 4.20 -3.01 13.19
N TYR A 6 3.64 -1.91 13.71
CA TYR A 6 4.24 -1.18 14.83
C TYR A 6 4.47 -2.07 16.06
N ALA A 7 3.48 -2.86 16.46
CA ALA A 7 3.62 -3.73 17.63
C ALA A 7 4.75 -4.75 17.47
N GLY A 8 4.98 -5.25 16.26
CA GLY A 8 6.10 -6.15 15.98
C GLY A 8 7.47 -5.45 15.98
N GLU A 9 7.60 -4.28 15.36
CA GLU A 9 8.84 -3.48 15.37
C GLU A 9 9.21 -2.96 16.76
N ALA A 10 8.21 -2.58 17.56
CA ALA A 10 8.42 -2.05 18.90
C ALA A 10 8.65 -3.16 19.98
N GLY A 11 8.72 -4.43 19.58
CA GLY A 11 8.86 -5.56 20.50
C GLY A 11 7.64 -5.80 21.42
N LEU A 12 6.48 -5.25 21.07
CA LEU A 12 5.22 -5.40 21.82
C LEU A 12 4.47 -6.69 21.44
N MET A 13 4.85 -7.33 20.33
CA MET A 13 4.27 -8.56 19.81
C MET A 13 5.35 -9.39 19.13
N ASN A 14 5.13 -10.70 19.02
CA ASN A 14 5.97 -11.56 18.18
C ASN A 14 6.08 -10.96 16.75
N PRO A 15 7.29 -10.75 16.20
CA PRO A 15 7.44 -10.05 14.93
C PRO A 15 6.75 -10.72 13.74
N LEU A 16 6.81 -12.05 13.67
CA LEU A 16 6.13 -12.81 12.61
C LEU A 16 4.60 -12.68 12.73
N ALA A 17 4.06 -12.68 13.95
CA ALA A 17 2.64 -12.41 14.18
C ALA A 17 2.25 -10.98 13.76
N GLY A 18 3.10 -9.99 14.07
CA GLY A 18 2.92 -8.60 13.63
C GLY A 18 2.86 -8.48 12.10
N LEU A 19 3.78 -9.15 11.41
CA LEU A 19 3.81 -9.22 9.94
C LEU A 19 2.55 -9.89 9.36
N ILE A 20 2.15 -11.05 9.88
CA ILE A 20 0.99 -11.81 9.39
C ILE A 20 -0.31 -11.02 9.61
N LEU A 21 -0.53 -10.49 10.82
CA LEU A 21 -1.73 -9.71 11.15
C LEU A 21 -1.75 -8.36 10.41
N GLY A 22 -0.58 -7.77 10.19
CA GLY A 22 -0.37 -6.64 9.29
C GLY A 22 -0.86 -6.96 7.88
N GLY A 23 -0.35 -8.05 7.31
CA GLY A 23 -0.70 -8.57 5.99
C GLY A 23 -2.17 -8.96 5.84
N MET A 24 -2.80 -9.53 6.87
CA MET A 24 -4.24 -9.76 6.89
C MET A 24 -5.03 -8.45 6.77
N GLY A 25 -4.61 -7.42 7.50
CA GLY A 25 -5.21 -6.10 7.37
C GLY A 25 -5.09 -5.52 5.96
N TRP A 26 -3.96 -5.75 5.29
CA TRP A 26 -3.75 -5.37 3.89
C TRP A 26 -4.65 -6.17 2.94
N ALA A 27 -4.74 -7.49 3.10
CA ALA A 27 -5.63 -8.34 2.31
C ALA A 27 -7.10 -7.91 2.45
N MET A 28 -7.53 -7.50 3.65
CA MET A 28 -8.88 -6.97 3.86
C MET A 28 -9.12 -5.65 3.11
N ILE A 29 -8.10 -4.80 2.95
CA ILE A 29 -8.20 -3.60 2.12
C ILE A 29 -8.37 -3.99 0.66
N ILE A 30 -7.62 -4.98 0.16
CA ILE A 30 -7.80 -5.49 -1.22
C ILE A 30 -9.22 -6.04 -1.42
N VAL A 31 -9.77 -6.79 -0.45
CA VAL A 31 -11.16 -7.28 -0.52
C VAL A 31 -12.15 -6.12 -0.55
N ALA A 32 -11.94 -5.07 0.25
CA ALA A 32 -12.81 -3.91 0.28
C ALA A 32 -12.74 -3.10 -1.02
N THR A 33 -11.54 -2.85 -1.54
CA THR A 33 -11.34 -1.97 -2.70
C THR A 33 -11.48 -2.67 -4.04
N GLY A 34 -11.28 -3.99 -4.07
CA GLY A 34 -11.06 -4.77 -5.29
C GLY A 34 -9.62 -4.62 -5.81
N THR A 35 -9.32 -5.35 -6.88
CA THR A 35 -8.07 -5.23 -7.64
C THR A 35 -8.33 -4.50 -8.96
N PRO A 36 -7.30 -4.12 -9.74
CA PRO A 36 -7.49 -3.52 -11.06
C PRO A 36 -8.27 -4.40 -12.07
N TRP A 37 -8.54 -5.67 -11.72
CA TRP A 37 -9.25 -6.66 -12.53
C TRP A 37 -10.40 -7.35 -11.78
N THR A 38 -10.73 -6.92 -10.56
CA THR A 38 -11.84 -7.49 -9.78
C THR A 38 -12.61 -6.41 -9.03
N ASP A 39 -13.89 -6.68 -8.79
CA ASP A 39 -14.73 -5.81 -7.98
C ASP A 39 -14.48 -6.06 -6.49
N GLY A 40 -14.47 -4.98 -5.71
CA GLY A 40 -14.36 -5.04 -4.25
C GLY A 40 -15.74 -5.08 -3.59
N LEU A 41 -15.79 -5.54 -2.34
CA LEU A 41 -17.03 -5.57 -1.56
C LEU A 41 -17.42 -4.21 -0.96
N GLY A 42 -16.47 -3.27 -0.88
CA GLY A 42 -16.64 -1.96 -0.26
C GLY A 42 -16.71 -0.79 -1.25
N VAL A 43 -16.54 -1.04 -2.55
CA VAL A 43 -16.59 -0.02 -3.60
C VAL A 43 -17.64 -0.41 -4.63
N ASP A 44 -18.62 0.47 -4.80
CA ASP A 44 -19.64 0.34 -5.83
C ASP A 44 -19.10 0.83 -7.18
N ASN A 45 -18.60 -0.10 -8.00
CA ASN A 45 -17.97 0.22 -9.28
C ASN A 45 -18.94 0.83 -10.30
N SER A 46 -20.26 0.67 -10.15
CA SER A 46 -21.22 1.33 -11.05
C SER A 46 -21.31 2.84 -10.82
N LYS A 47 -20.75 3.34 -9.70
CA LYS A 47 -20.67 4.78 -9.39
C LYS A 47 -19.38 5.43 -9.86
N ILE A 48 -18.44 4.66 -10.41
CA ILE A 48 -17.20 5.19 -10.97
C ILE A 48 -17.47 5.58 -12.43
N SER A 49 -17.40 6.87 -12.72
CA SER A 49 -17.56 7.38 -14.08
C SER A 49 -16.46 6.87 -15.01
N ASP A 50 -16.74 6.82 -16.31
CA ASP A 50 -15.83 6.23 -17.30
C ASP A 50 -14.47 6.93 -17.35
N GLU A 51 -14.45 8.24 -17.10
CA GLU A 51 -13.25 9.05 -17.09
C GLU A 51 -12.31 8.65 -15.94
N LEU A 52 -12.88 8.25 -14.80
CA LEU A 52 -12.17 7.88 -13.57
C LEU A 52 -11.76 6.41 -13.51
N LYS A 53 -12.28 5.54 -14.39
CA LYS A 53 -11.97 4.10 -14.36
C LYS A 53 -10.47 3.81 -14.41
N TRP A 54 -9.72 4.53 -15.24
CA TRP A 54 -8.27 4.37 -15.34
C TRP A 54 -7.57 4.71 -14.03
N SER A 55 -7.84 5.88 -13.45
CA SER A 55 -7.19 6.32 -12.22
C SER A 55 -7.60 5.42 -11.05
N ALA A 56 -8.87 5.04 -10.95
CA ALA A 56 -9.34 4.09 -9.94
C ALA A 56 -8.57 2.76 -9.99
N ASN A 57 -8.41 2.17 -11.19
CA ASN A 57 -7.64 0.94 -11.36
C ASN A 57 -6.14 1.14 -11.12
N ALA A 58 -5.57 2.29 -11.50
CA ALA A 58 -4.20 2.63 -11.17
C ALA A 58 -3.99 2.73 -9.65
N LEU A 59 -4.90 3.37 -8.90
CA LEU A 59 -4.85 3.44 -7.44
C LEU A 59 -4.94 2.05 -6.79
N ARG A 60 -5.73 1.13 -7.35
CA ARG A 60 -5.76 -0.27 -6.91
C ARG A 60 -4.43 -1.00 -7.14
N TRP A 61 -3.66 -0.65 -8.17
CA TRP A 61 -2.30 -1.18 -8.34
C TRP A 61 -1.33 -0.74 -7.25
N PHE A 62 -1.45 0.50 -6.74
CA PHE A 62 -0.66 0.91 -5.56
C PHE A 62 -0.98 0.04 -4.35
N ILE A 63 -2.26 -0.27 -4.12
CA ILE A 63 -2.67 -1.14 -3.01
C ILE A 63 -2.11 -2.56 -3.20
N VAL A 64 -2.25 -3.16 -4.38
CA VAL A 64 -1.87 -4.57 -4.61
C VAL A 64 -0.36 -4.77 -4.73
N VAL A 65 0.36 -3.82 -5.34
CA VAL A 65 1.79 -3.98 -5.64
C VAL A 65 2.63 -2.96 -4.91
N GLY A 66 2.25 -1.68 -4.95
CA GLY A 66 3.01 -0.61 -4.32
C GLY A 66 3.18 -0.81 -2.81
N TRP A 67 2.17 -1.33 -2.12
CA TRP A 67 2.21 -1.51 -0.67
C TRP A 67 3.05 -2.71 -0.23
N ILE A 68 3.41 -3.65 -1.11
CA ILE A 68 4.27 -4.81 -0.78
C ILE A 68 5.67 -4.37 -0.32
N ILE A 69 6.10 -3.17 -0.72
CA ILE A 69 7.43 -2.66 -0.37
C ILE A 69 7.53 -2.41 1.16
N TYR A 70 6.43 -2.07 1.84
CA TYR A 70 6.44 -1.89 3.30
C TYR A 70 6.75 -3.19 4.06
N PRO A 71 6.05 -4.32 3.87
CA PRO A 71 6.44 -5.56 4.53
C PRO A 71 7.82 -6.06 4.10
N LEU A 72 8.33 -5.71 2.90
CA LEU A 72 9.73 -5.99 2.56
C LEU A 72 10.70 -5.18 3.41
N GLY A 73 10.44 -3.89 3.63
CA GLY A 73 11.22 -3.05 4.56
C GLY A 73 11.18 -3.58 5.99
N TYR A 74 9.99 -4.01 6.44
CA TYR A 74 9.80 -4.63 7.75
C TYR A 74 10.72 -5.83 7.96
N LEU A 75 10.91 -6.70 6.95
CA LEU A 75 11.80 -7.87 7.07
C LEU A 75 13.26 -7.51 7.36
N PHE A 76 13.69 -6.31 6.99
CA PHE A 76 15.05 -5.80 7.23
C PHE A 76 15.21 -5.06 8.56
N SER A 77 14.13 -4.82 9.32
CA SER A 77 14.23 -4.17 10.63
C SER A 77 15.15 -4.98 11.55
N PRO A 78 16.18 -4.35 12.15
CA PRO A 78 17.01 -5.00 13.16
C PRO A 78 16.20 -5.50 14.36
N GLU A 79 15.14 -4.78 14.72
CA GLU A 79 14.27 -5.08 15.86
C GLU A 79 13.42 -6.34 15.64
N VAL A 80 12.95 -6.56 14.41
CA VAL A 80 12.16 -7.75 14.09
C VAL A 80 13.04 -8.99 13.88
N SER A 81 14.28 -8.80 13.41
CA SER A 81 15.29 -9.85 13.22
C SER A 81 14.78 -11.09 12.46
N ILE A 82 13.87 -10.90 11.49
CA ILE A 82 13.35 -11.99 10.63
C ILE A 82 14.37 -12.37 9.56
N ILE A 83 15.03 -11.37 8.95
CA ILE A 83 16.20 -11.55 8.10
C ILE A 83 17.40 -10.96 8.82
N ASP A 84 18.46 -11.74 8.98
CA ASP A 84 19.73 -11.23 9.48
C ASP A 84 20.49 -10.50 8.35
N ALA A 85 20.30 -9.19 8.30
CA ALA A 85 21.02 -8.29 7.40
C ALA A 85 22.25 -7.65 8.05
N GLY A 86 22.65 -8.11 9.24
CA GLY A 86 23.74 -7.54 10.02
C GLY A 86 23.55 -6.06 10.32
N THR A 87 24.66 -5.31 10.34
CA THR A 87 24.67 -3.87 10.66
C THR A 87 23.95 -3.00 9.64
N GLU A 88 23.66 -3.52 8.44
CA GLU A 88 23.04 -2.77 7.35
C GLU A 88 21.51 -2.89 7.33
N GLY A 89 20.91 -3.67 8.24
CA GLY A 89 19.45 -3.87 8.27
C GLY A 89 18.66 -2.56 8.33
N GLU A 90 19.09 -1.63 9.20
CA GLU A 90 18.47 -0.30 9.32
C GLU A 90 18.56 0.51 8.02
N LEU A 91 19.70 0.44 7.32
CA LEU A 91 19.90 1.10 6.03
C LEU A 91 18.95 0.53 4.97
N TRP A 92 18.86 -0.80 4.85
CA TRP A 92 17.99 -1.47 3.88
C TRP A 92 16.51 -1.20 4.15
N MET A 93 16.09 -1.23 5.42
CA MET A 93 14.76 -0.84 5.84
C MET A 93 14.47 0.62 5.45
N GLY A 94 15.38 1.54 5.77
CA GLY A 94 15.25 2.96 5.43
C GLY A 94 15.13 3.20 3.92
N ILE A 95 15.93 2.51 3.11
CA ILE A 95 15.84 2.57 1.65
C ILE A 95 14.47 2.07 1.17
N ALA A 96 14.03 0.91 1.66
CA ALA A 96 12.74 0.32 1.28
C ALA A 96 11.58 1.26 1.63
N TYR A 97 11.57 1.84 2.84
CA TYR A 97 10.51 2.76 3.27
C TYR A 97 10.49 4.08 2.50
N ASN A 98 11.65 4.64 2.16
CA ASN A 98 11.69 5.83 1.31
C ASN A 98 11.18 5.55 -0.11
N ILE A 99 11.56 4.41 -0.71
CA ILE A 99 11.05 3.99 -2.02
C ILE A 99 9.53 3.76 -1.94
N ALA A 100 9.05 3.08 -0.90
CA ALA A 100 7.64 2.85 -0.67
C ALA A 100 6.87 4.17 -0.58
N ASP A 101 7.40 5.16 0.14
CA ASP A 101 6.78 6.46 0.30
C ASP A 101 6.78 7.29 -0.99
N MET A 102 7.87 7.30 -1.73
CA MET A 102 7.93 7.96 -3.04
C MET A 102 6.87 7.39 -3.99
N ILE A 103 6.72 6.07 -4.04
CA ILE A 103 5.72 5.41 -4.88
C ILE A 103 4.31 5.67 -4.33
N ASN A 104 4.04 5.31 -3.08
CA ASN A 104 2.68 5.22 -2.54
C ASN A 104 2.12 6.55 -2.03
N LYS A 105 2.93 7.59 -1.88
CA LYS A 105 2.46 8.94 -1.50
C LYS A 105 2.53 9.87 -2.69
N ILE A 106 3.71 10.04 -3.30
CA ILE A 106 3.89 10.96 -4.43
C ILE A 106 3.24 10.38 -5.69
N GLY A 107 3.58 9.15 -6.08
CA GLY A 107 2.99 8.50 -7.25
C GLY A 107 1.48 8.35 -7.14
N PHE A 108 0.98 7.93 -5.98
CA PHE A 108 -0.46 7.85 -5.69
C PHE A 108 -1.15 9.20 -5.87
N GLY A 109 -0.58 10.27 -5.29
CA GLY A 109 -1.13 11.63 -5.39
C GLY A 109 -1.18 12.12 -6.84
N VAL A 110 -0.14 11.86 -7.63
CA VAL A 110 -0.09 12.21 -9.06
C VAL A 110 -1.18 11.48 -9.85
N VAL A 111 -1.40 10.19 -9.60
CA VAL A 111 -2.47 9.41 -10.26
C VAL A 111 -3.86 9.89 -9.88
N ALA A 112 -4.09 10.16 -8.60
CA ALA A 112 -5.35 10.73 -8.13
C ALA A 112 -5.63 12.10 -8.78
N TRP A 113 -4.61 12.95 -8.85
CA TRP A 113 -4.70 14.26 -9.50
C TRP A 113 -5.01 14.15 -11.00
N MET A 114 -4.35 13.25 -11.73
CA MET A 114 -4.64 13.02 -13.15
C MET A 114 -6.09 12.57 -13.37
N GLY A 115 -6.61 11.70 -12.49
CA GLY A 115 -8.02 11.31 -12.50
C GLY A 115 -8.96 12.50 -12.30
N ALA A 116 -8.70 13.31 -11.27
CA ALA A 116 -9.49 14.50 -10.99
C ALA A 116 -9.46 15.52 -12.14
N LYS A 117 -8.29 15.73 -12.76
CA LYS A 117 -8.12 16.61 -13.92
C LYS A 117 -8.97 16.13 -15.09
N LYS A 118 -8.92 14.83 -15.43
CA LYS A 118 -9.71 14.26 -16.53
C LYS A 118 -11.21 14.36 -16.28
N ALA A 119 -11.65 14.15 -15.03
CA ALA A 119 -13.05 14.34 -14.66
C ALA A 119 -13.50 15.81 -14.79
N ALA A 120 -12.65 16.77 -14.43
CA ALA A 120 -12.96 18.19 -14.59
C ALA A 120 -13.08 18.59 -16.07
N GLU A 121 -12.23 18.05 -16.95
CA GLU A 121 -12.30 18.28 -18.39
C GLU A 121 -13.61 17.76 -18.99
N ALA A 122 -14.06 16.57 -18.59
CA ALA A 122 -15.31 15.98 -19.10
C ALA A 122 -16.60 16.70 -18.64
N ILE A 123 -16.55 17.44 -17.53
CA ILE A 123 -17.69 18.27 -17.07
C ILE A 123 -17.75 19.60 -17.84
N ALA A 124 -16.62 20.04 -18.41
CA ALA A 124 -16.54 21.30 -19.14
C ALA A 124 -16.99 21.20 -20.61
N GLU A 125 -17.14 19.98 -21.14
CA GLU A 125 -17.71 19.66 -22.46
C GLU A 125 -19.24 19.54 -22.40
#